data_AF-A0AAD8J5T0-F1
#
_entry.id   AF-A0AAD8J5T0-F1
#
_cell.length_a   1.000
_cell.length_b   1.000
_cell.length_c   1.000
_cell.angle_alpha   90.00
_cell.angle_beta   90.00
_cell.angle_gamma   90.00
#
_symmetry.space_group_name_H-M   'P 1'
#
loop_
_entity.id
_entity.type
_entity.pdbx_description
1 polymer ?
#
loop_
_entity_poly.entity_id
_entity_poly.type
_entity_poly.pdbx_seq_one_letter_code
_entity_poly.pdbx_strand_id
1 'polypeptide(L)'
;MKVNLRKASVHKADRVFAYNPWMKIQVGDVVKLEKDQFFPADLLLLSSSYEDGICYVETVNLDGETNLKVKRSLEVTLPLDDDEVFKNFAGTITCEDPNPHSLRSLPIGCSDGAAAFPPELHRRLCISPVGLIWSSSSV
;
A
#
# COMPACT_ATOMS: atom_id res chain seq x y z
N MET A 1 -8.48 9.17 22.57
CA MET A 1 -7.55 8.02 22.39
C MET A 1 -8.22 6.76 21.82
N LYS A 2 -9.23 6.86 20.92
CA LYS A 2 -10.04 5.69 20.47
C LYS A 2 -9.68 5.18 19.07
N VAL A 3 -8.87 5.92 18.31
CA VAL A 3 -8.52 5.62 16.89
C VAL A 3 -7.55 4.45 16.77
N ASN A 4 -6.53 4.37 17.65
CA ASN A 4 -5.49 3.33 17.60
C ASN A 4 -5.99 1.91 17.94
N LEU A 5 -7.25 1.78 18.37
CA LEU A 5 -7.94 0.52 18.65
C LEU A 5 -8.70 -0.02 17.45
N ARG A 6 -8.81 0.75 16.36
CA ARG A 6 -9.37 0.26 15.09
C ARG A 6 -8.54 -0.92 14.61
N LYS A 7 -9.19 -1.86 13.92
CA LYS A 7 -8.54 -3.04 13.35
C LYS A 7 -8.49 -2.90 11.84
N ALA A 8 -7.41 -3.37 11.24
CA ALA A 8 -7.28 -3.56 9.80
C ALA A 8 -6.92 -5.02 9.54
N SER A 9 -7.26 -5.52 8.34
CA SER A 9 -6.80 -6.83 7.91
C SER A 9 -5.32 -6.71 7.50
N VAL A 10 -4.45 -7.50 8.13
CA VAL A 10 -3.00 -7.41 7.95
C VAL A 10 -2.46 -8.79 7.60
N HIS A 11 -1.67 -8.86 6.54
CA HIS A 11 -0.91 -10.04 6.14
C HIS A 11 0.49 -9.95 6.75
N LYS A 12 0.83 -10.95 7.55
CA LYS A 12 2.16 -11.08 8.16
C LYS A 12 2.87 -12.31 7.58
N ALA A 13 4.07 -12.60 8.09
CA ALA A 13 4.91 -13.71 7.64
C ALA A 13 4.22 -15.11 7.72
N ASP A 14 3.10 -15.22 8.42
CA ASP A 14 2.24 -16.41 8.50
C ASP A 14 1.37 -16.65 7.25
N ARG A 15 1.47 -15.78 6.23
CA ARG A 15 0.83 -15.89 4.92
C ARG A 15 -0.71 -15.89 4.96
N VAL A 16 -1.31 -15.41 6.03
CA VAL A 16 -2.77 -15.32 6.19
C VAL A 16 -3.13 -13.92 6.65
N PHE A 17 -4.17 -13.35 6.06
CA PHE A 17 -4.71 -12.07 6.51
C PHE A 17 -5.44 -12.24 7.85
N ALA A 18 -5.05 -11.44 8.85
CA ALA A 18 -5.65 -11.45 10.17
C ALA A 18 -5.94 -10.02 10.65
N TYR A 19 -7.00 -9.85 11.45
CA TYR A 19 -7.37 -8.55 11.99
C TYR A 19 -6.44 -8.12 13.12
N ASN A 20 -5.64 -7.08 12.87
CA ASN A 20 -4.72 -6.52 13.84
C ASN A 20 -5.11 -5.08 14.20
N PRO A 21 -4.96 -4.69 15.48
CA PRO A 21 -5.18 -3.30 15.88
C PRO A 21 -4.12 -2.38 15.26
N TRP A 22 -4.50 -1.15 14.92
CA TRP A 22 -3.64 -0.19 14.23
C TRP A 22 -2.32 0.06 14.96
N MET A 23 -2.35 0.07 16.30
CA MET A 23 -1.12 0.21 17.12
C MET A 23 -0.07 -0.91 16.93
N LYS A 24 -0.44 -2.04 16.31
CA LYS A 24 0.44 -3.19 16.06
C LYS A 24 0.90 -3.29 14.60
N ILE A 25 0.51 -2.34 13.74
CA ILE A 25 0.94 -2.29 12.35
C ILE A 25 2.36 -1.74 12.31
N GLN A 26 3.24 -2.42 11.60
CA GLN A 26 4.66 -2.07 11.47
C GLN A 26 5.04 -1.87 9.99
N VAL A 27 6.15 -1.17 9.76
CA VAL A 27 6.70 -1.01 8.41
C VAL A 27 6.99 -2.38 7.80
N GLY A 28 6.50 -2.61 6.58
CA GLY A 28 6.59 -3.91 5.89
C GLY A 28 5.39 -4.82 6.10
N ASP A 29 4.48 -4.51 7.03
CA ASP A 29 3.18 -5.19 7.08
C ASP A 29 2.35 -4.82 5.84
N VAL A 30 1.70 -5.82 5.24
CA VAL A 30 0.75 -5.58 4.15
C VAL A 30 -0.64 -5.49 4.73
N VAL A 31 -1.37 -4.44 4.36
CA VAL A 31 -2.73 -4.21 4.85
C VAL A 31 -3.73 -4.34 3.72
N LYS A 32 -4.83 -5.07 3.97
CA LYS A 32 -5.99 -5.16 3.10
C LYS A 32 -7.09 -4.28 3.69
N LEU A 33 -7.58 -3.37 2.88
CA LEU A 33 -8.61 -2.40 3.25
C LEU A 33 -9.81 -2.59 2.33
N GLU A 34 -10.99 -2.40 2.90
CA GLU A 34 -12.26 -2.42 2.17
C GLU A 34 -12.76 -0.99 1.97
N LYS A 35 -13.76 -0.84 1.11
CA LYS A 35 -14.43 0.44 0.87
C LYS A 35 -14.86 1.10 2.19
N ASP A 36 -14.76 2.43 2.25
CA ASP A 36 -15.15 3.27 3.38
C ASP A 36 -14.27 3.07 4.64
N GLN A 37 -13.12 2.39 4.51
CA GLN A 37 -12.13 2.26 5.58
C GLN A 37 -11.04 3.33 5.49
N PHE A 38 -10.64 3.84 6.66
CA PHE A 38 -9.53 4.77 6.79
C PHE A 38 -8.18 4.06 6.71
N PHE A 39 -7.18 4.74 6.14
CA PHE A 39 -5.83 4.23 6.11
C PHE A 39 -5.16 4.30 7.49
N PRO A 40 -4.60 3.18 8.00
CA PRO A 40 -3.97 3.15 9.32
C PRO A 40 -2.61 3.83 9.39
N ALA A 41 -1.95 3.99 8.23
CA ALA A 41 -0.62 4.56 8.06
C ALA A 41 -0.49 5.09 6.62
N ASP A 42 0.65 5.69 6.28
CA ASP A 42 0.98 5.97 4.88
C ASP A 42 1.30 4.65 4.18
N LEU A 43 0.67 4.40 3.04
CA LEU A 43 0.73 3.11 2.34
C LEU A 43 1.22 3.28 0.90
N LEU A 44 1.81 2.21 0.39
CA LEU A 44 2.02 2.01 -1.03
C LEU A 44 0.91 1.10 -1.58
N LEU A 45 0.22 1.57 -2.63
CA LEU A 45 -0.79 0.78 -3.31
C LEU A 45 -0.13 -0.35 -4.14
N LEU A 46 -0.28 -1.58 -3.68
CA LEU A 46 0.21 -2.78 -4.38
C LEU A 46 -0.79 -3.29 -5.41
N SER A 47 -2.05 -3.45 -5.04
CA SER A 47 -3.10 -3.89 -5.96
C SER A 47 -4.45 -3.33 -5.52
N SER A 48 -5.42 -3.34 -6.44
CA SER A 48 -6.79 -2.96 -6.21
C SER A 48 -7.70 -3.95 -6.93
N SER A 49 -8.89 -4.18 -6.37
CA SER A 49 -9.92 -5.03 -7.00
C SER A 49 -10.61 -4.36 -8.20
N TYR A 50 -10.33 -3.08 -8.47
CA TYR A 50 -10.82 -2.38 -9.65
C TYR A 50 -9.90 -2.64 -10.86
N GLU A 51 -10.47 -2.50 -12.05
CA GLU A 51 -9.73 -2.60 -13.32
C GLU A 51 -8.50 -1.68 -13.33
N ASP A 52 -7.44 -2.13 -14.00
CA ASP A 52 -6.17 -1.42 -14.16
C ASP A 52 -5.45 -1.01 -12.85
N GLY A 53 -5.82 -1.63 -11.72
CA GLY A 53 -5.20 -1.37 -10.41
C GLY A 53 -5.54 0.00 -9.84
N ILE A 54 -6.69 0.53 -10.21
CA ILE A 54 -7.13 1.86 -9.77
C ILE A 54 -7.70 1.79 -8.37
N CYS A 55 -7.32 2.73 -7.50
CA CYS A 55 -7.94 2.92 -6.19
C CYS A 55 -8.41 4.36 -6.09
N TYR A 56 -9.67 4.54 -5.70
CA TYR A 56 -10.19 5.85 -5.36
C TYR A 56 -9.87 6.13 -3.91
N VAL A 57 -9.35 7.33 -3.65
CA VAL A 57 -8.99 7.76 -2.30
C VAL A 57 -9.77 9.01 -2.00
N GLU A 58 -10.65 8.92 -1.01
CA GLU A 58 -11.41 10.05 -0.52
C GLU A 58 -10.59 10.86 0.49
N THR A 59 -10.54 12.17 0.28
CA THR A 59 -9.99 13.14 1.23
C THR A 59 -11.05 14.16 1.57
N VAL A 60 -11.33 14.31 2.87
CA VAL A 60 -12.21 15.37 3.37
C VAL A 60 -11.39 16.63 3.60
N ASN A 61 -11.76 17.71 2.93
CA ASN A 61 -11.15 19.02 3.14
C ASN A 61 -11.69 19.70 4.42
N LEU A 62 -11.02 20.75 4.88
CA LEU A 62 -11.38 21.48 6.11
C LEU A 62 -12.78 22.14 6.06
N ASP A 63 -13.30 22.36 4.85
CA ASP A 63 -14.63 22.90 4.54
C ASP A 63 -15.72 21.81 4.42
N GLY A 64 -15.35 20.53 4.56
CA GLY A 64 -16.27 19.39 4.48
C GLY A 64 -16.54 18.89 3.07
N GLU A 65 -15.85 19.40 2.06
CA GLU A 65 -15.95 18.88 0.70
C GLU A 65 -15.17 17.55 0.56
N THR A 66 -15.84 16.57 -0.04
CA THR A 66 -15.27 15.24 -0.35
C THR A 66 -14.57 15.31 -1.70
N ASN A 67 -13.25 15.11 -1.72
CA ASN A 67 -12.46 15.07 -2.94
C ASN A 67 -11.97 13.64 -3.21
N LEU A 68 -12.21 13.13 -4.41
CA LEU A 68 -11.74 11.81 -4.83
C LEU A 68 -10.44 11.94 -5.63
N LYS A 69 -9.37 11.33 -5.13
CA LYS A 69 -8.08 11.23 -5.80
C LYS A 69 -7.90 9.83 -6.36
N VAL A 70 -7.56 9.76 -7.65
CA VAL A 70 -7.25 8.50 -8.31
C VAL A 70 -5.81 8.11 -8.01
N LYS A 71 -5.63 6.88 -7.52
CA LYS A 71 -4.33 6.23 -7.28
C LYS A 71 -4.24 4.99 -8.16
N ARG A 72 -3.03 4.65 -8.59
CA ARG A 72 -2.79 3.50 -9.46
C ARG A 72 -1.65 2.67 -8.92
N SER A 73 -1.84 1.35 -8.87
CA SER A 73 -0.78 0.41 -8.52
C SER A 73 0.25 0.27 -9.64
N LEU A 74 1.36 -0.40 -9.33
CA LEU A 74 2.35 -0.75 -10.34
C LEU A 74 1.82 -1.89 -11.22
N GLU A 75 2.15 -1.86 -12.51
CA GLU A 75 1.76 -2.93 -13.44
C GLU A 75 2.25 -4.32 -13.00
N VAL A 76 3.42 -4.38 -12.35
CA VAL A 76 3.99 -5.64 -11.86
C VAL A 76 3.19 -6.25 -10.70
N THR A 77 2.50 -5.42 -9.91
CA THR A 77 1.76 -5.84 -8.72
C THR A 77 0.25 -5.95 -8.96
N LEU A 78 -0.24 -5.60 -10.16
CA LEU A 78 -1.64 -5.79 -10.57
C LEU A 78 -2.20 -7.20 -10.30
N PRO A 79 -1.45 -8.30 -10.55
CA PRO A 79 -1.98 -9.65 -10.33
C PRO A 79 -2.15 -10.04 -8.86
N LEU A 80 -1.80 -9.16 -7.91
CA LEU A 80 -1.91 -9.41 -6.47
C LEU A 80 -3.30 -9.03 -5.92
N ASP A 81 -4.36 -9.37 -6.64
CA ASP A 81 -5.76 -9.07 -6.29
C ASP A 81 -6.44 -10.15 -5.44
N ASP A 82 -5.80 -11.32 -5.29
CA ASP A 82 -6.29 -12.44 -4.48
C ASP A 82 -5.33 -12.81 -3.34
N ASP A 83 -5.90 -13.25 -2.22
CA ASP A 83 -5.17 -13.58 -1.00
C ASP A 83 -4.21 -14.77 -1.23
N GLU A 84 -4.54 -15.74 -2.09
CA GLU A 84 -3.68 -16.89 -2.42
C GLU A 84 -2.46 -16.47 -3.22
N VAL A 85 -2.62 -15.54 -4.17
CA VAL A 85 -1.50 -15.01 -4.97
C VAL A 85 -0.56 -14.23 -4.06
N PHE A 86 -1.10 -13.48 -3.11
CA PHE A 86 -0.32 -12.69 -2.17
C PHE A 86 0.56 -13.54 -1.24
N LYS A 87 0.18 -14.79 -0.92
CA LYS A 87 0.95 -15.67 -0.02
C LYS A 87 2.40 -15.92 -0.46
N ASN A 88 2.65 -15.85 -1.76
CA ASN A 88 3.97 -16.11 -2.35
C ASN A 88 4.64 -14.83 -2.85
N PHE A 89 4.02 -13.67 -2.64
CA PHE A 89 4.61 -12.39 -3.01
C PHE A 89 5.77 -12.05 -2.07
N ALA A 90 6.91 -11.69 -2.64
CA ALA A 90 8.08 -11.23 -1.91
C ALA A 90 8.69 -10.05 -2.65
N GLY A 91 8.75 -8.91 -1.98
CA GLY A 91 9.29 -7.66 -2.52
C GLY A 91 10.00 -6.87 -1.44
N THR A 92 11.05 -6.15 -1.81
CA THR A 92 11.78 -5.24 -0.91
C THR A 92 11.58 -3.83 -1.40
N ILE A 93 11.01 -2.96 -0.58
CA ILE A 93 10.78 -1.56 -0.92
C ILE A 93 11.90 -0.72 -0.29
N THR A 94 12.64 0.03 -1.10
CA THR A 94 13.71 0.94 -0.66
C THR A 94 13.24 2.39 -0.77
N CYS A 95 12.94 3.01 0.36
CA CYS A 95 12.63 4.43 0.47
C CYS A 95 13.86 5.20 0.97
N GLU A 96 13.95 6.49 0.62
CA GLU A 96 14.85 7.41 1.31
C GLU A 96 14.33 7.70 2.73
N ASP A 97 15.21 8.18 3.62
CA ASP A 97 14.83 8.58 4.97
C ASP A 97 13.73 9.65 4.98
N PRO A 98 12.79 9.62 5.95
CA PRO A 98 11.72 10.61 6.04
C PRO A 98 12.31 12.01 6.25
N ASN A 99 12.36 12.79 5.18
CA ASN A 99 12.89 14.15 5.19
C ASN A 99 11.74 15.16 5.45
N PRO A 100 11.72 15.87 6.59
CA PRO A 100 10.65 16.83 6.91
C PRO A 100 10.59 18.04 5.96
N HIS A 101 11.57 18.22 5.07
CA HIS A 101 11.67 19.37 4.17
C HIS A 101 11.52 19.07 2.66
N SER A 102 11.32 17.81 2.24
CA SER A 102 11.24 17.48 0.81
C SER A 102 9.87 16.92 0.43
N LEU A 103 8.98 17.80 -0.07
CA LEU A 103 7.76 17.43 -0.80
C LEU A 103 8.09 16.92 -2.22
N ARG A 104 9.09 16.06 -2.36
CA ARG A 104 9.44 15.45 -3.64
C ARG A 104 9.45 13.95 -3.48
N SER A 105 8.52 13.31 -4.16
CA SER A 105 8.53 11.89 -4.42
C SER A 105 9.76 11.52 -5.24
N LEU A 106 10.76 10.98 -4.56
CA LEU A 106 11.92 10.37 -5.18
C LEU A 106 11.67 8.87 -5.34
N PRO A 107 12.36 8.19 -6.27
CA PRO A 107 12.02 6.84 -6.68
C PRO A 107 12.19 5.86 -5.52
N ILE A 108 11.08 5.29 -5.06
CA ILE A 108 11.13 4.14 -4.15
C ILE A 108 11.39 2.92 -5.03
N GLY A 109 12.43 2.15 -4.73
CA GLY A 109 12.83 0.97 -5.49
C GLY A 109 12.18 -0.29 -4.94
N CYS A 110 11.55 -1.14 -5.77
CA CYS A 110 11.23 -2.52 -5.36
C CYS A 110 12.34 -3.47 -5.83
N SER A 111 12.88 -4.33 -4.97
CA SER A 111 13.74 -5.46 -5.33
C SER A 111 13.14 -6.76 -4.79
N ASP A 112 12.66 -7.61 -5.69
CA ASP A 112 12.01 -8.86 -5.33
C ASP A 112 13.02 -9.94 -4.95
N GLY A 113 12.84 -10.51 -3.76
CA GLY A 113 13.64 -11.59 -3.21
C GLY A 113 12.92 -12.93 -3.29
N ALA A 114 13.23 -13.68 -4.35
CA ALA A 114 13.08 -15.13 -4.55
C ALA A 114 11.72 -15.76 -4.95
N ALA A 115 11.77 -16.40 -6.14
CA ALA A 115 11.26 -17.74 -6.50
C ALA A 115 9.93 -17.92 -7.29
N ALA A 116 9.43 -16.93 -8.03
CA ALA A 116 8.31 -17.15 -8.98
C ALA A 116 8.47 -16.54 -10.38
N PHE A 117 9.62 -15.96 -10.73
CA PHE A 117 9.83 -15.30 -12.03
C PHE A 117 11.09 -15.82 -12.76
N PRO A 118 11.10 -15.82 -14.11
CA PRO A 118 12.27 -16.18 -14.89
C PRO A 118 13.48 -15.29 -14.52
N PRO A 119 14.71 -15.83 -14.52
CA PRO A 119 15.89 -15.27 -13.83
C PRO A 119 16.51 -14.00 -14.46
N GLU A 120 15.80 -13.26 -15.31
CA GLU A 120 16.36 -12.13 -16.06
C GLU A 120 15.94 -10.73 -15.57
N LEU A 121 15.32 -10.61 -14.38
CA LEU A 121 14.65 -9.36 -14.04
C LEU A 121 14.80 -8.90 -12.59
N HIS A 122 16.01 -8.47 -12.22
CA HIS A 122 16.17 -7.51 -11.10
C HIS A 122 15.69 -6.13 -11.58
N ARG A 123 14.38 -5.96 -11.79
CA ARG A 123 13.80 -4.67 -12.19
C ARG A 123 13.75 -3.74 -10.97
N ARG A 124 14.64 -2.74 -10.92
CA ARG A 124 14.42 -1.58 -10.06
C ARG A 124 13.24 -0.79 -10.62
N LEU A 125 12.11 -0.86 -9.94
CA LEU A 125 10.93 -0.07 -10.29
C LEU A 125 10.94 1.22 -9.49
N CYS A 126 10.94 2.36 -10.17
CA CYS A 126 10.71 3.66 -9.54
C CYS A 126 9.22 3.78 -9.21
N ILE A 127 8.86 3.76 -7.94
CA ILE A 127 7.50 4.04 -7.50
C ILE A 127 7.21 5.53 -7.69
N SER A 128 6.20 5.80 -8.52
CA SER A 128 5.65 7.14 -8.69
C SER A 128 4.89 7.58 -7.43
N PRO A 129 4.86 8.89 -7.09
CA PRO A 129 3.96 9.43 -6.05
C PRO A 129 2.49 9.04 -6.23
N VAL A 130 2.09 8.66 -7.45
CA VAL A 130 0.74 8.23 -7.79
C VAL A 130 0.31 6.94 -7.05
N GLY A 131 1.27 6.13 -6.58
CA GLY A 131 0.98 4.95 -5.76
C GLY A 131 0.95 5.21 -4.24
N LEU A 132 1.38 6.39 -3.77
CA LEU A 132 1.44 6.71 -2.34
C LEU A 132 0.08 7.19 -1.82
N ILE A 133 -0.36 6.61 -0.72
CA ILE A 133 -1.61 6.92 -0.02
C ILE A 133 -1.29 7.39 1.39
N TRP A 134 -1.95 8.44 1.85
CA TRP A 134 -1.69 9.08 3.13
C TRP A 134 -2.70 8.63 4.18
N SER A 135 -2.29 8.53 5.45
CA SER A 135 -3.16 8.09 6.56
C SER A 135 -4.35 9.02 6.84
N SER A 136 -4.37 10.22 6.25
CA SER A 136 -5.45 11.20 6.36
C SER A 136 -6.66 10.92 5.47
N SER A 137 -6.63 9.84 4.68
CA SER A 137 -7.63 9.54 3.66
C SER A 137 -8.42 8.25 3.97
N SER A 138 -9.41 7.93 3.14
CA SER A 138 -10.14 6.64 3.14
C SER A 138 -10.26 6.05 1.73
N VAL A 139 -10.51 4.73 1.66
CA VAL A 139 -10.80 3.97 0.42
C VAL A 139 -12.21 4.28 -0.08
#